data_AF-A0A3M5C108-F1
#
_entry.id   AF-A0A3M5C108-F1
#
_cell.length_a   1.000
_cell.length_b   1.000
_cell.length_c   1.000
_cell.angle_alpha   90.00
_cell.angle_beta   90.00
_cell.angle_gamma   90.00
#
_symmetry.space_group_name_H-M   'P 1'
#
loop_
_entity.id
_entity.type
_entity.pdbx_description
1 polymer ?
#
loop_
_entity_poly.entity_id
_entity_poly.type
_entity_poly.pdbx_seq_one_letter_code
_entity_poly.pdbx_strand_id
1 'polypeptide(L)'
;MSISSTIKSIQDIMRKDVGVDGDAQRIGQLVWLLFLKIFDDRELEWELMDDNYRSPIPDSCRWRTWAADPEGMTGDALKDFIDDNLFPQLQNLHEYSNTPSAYVVRSVFEDAYNYMKSGQLLRQVINKVQEGVDFNKAQERHEFGNLYEQLLRDLQNAGNAGEFYTPRPVTEFMVRMVDPKLGEKVMDPACGTGGFLTCAIEHKRSRYVKTRRRRTHPASQYLRRREKAATAPVGDHQHDPARH
;
A
#
# COMPACT_ATOMS: atom_id res chain seq x y z
N MET A 1 -5.26 1.46 -18.17
CA MET A 1 -6.15 0.38 -17.69
C MET A 1 -6.88 0.90 -16.46
N SER A 2 -8.14 0.52 -16.24
CA SER A 2 -8.81 0.85 -14.98
C SER A 2 -8.25 -0.03 -13.86
N ILE A 3 -8.24 0.46 -12.62
CA ILE A 3 -7.73 -0.30 -11.48
C ILE A 3 -8.44 -1.66 -11.30
N SER A 4 -9.75 -1.73 -11.59
CA SER A 4 -10.52 -2.98 -11.58
C SER A 4 -10.03 -3.98 -12.63
N SER A 5 -9.64 -3.52 -13.82
CA SER A 5 -9.07 -4.40 -14.85
C SER A 5 -7.69 -4.93 -14.46
N THR A 6 -6.88 -4.11 -13.77
CA THR A 6 -5.60 -4.54 -13.20
C THR A 6 -5.81 -5.63 -12.15
N ILE A 7 -6.74 -5.44 -11.20
CA ILE A 7 -7.06 -6.46 -10.19
C ILE A 7 -7.48 -7.77 -10.84
N LYS A 8 -8.40 -7.72 -11.81
CA LYS A 8 -8.86 -8.92 -12.48
C LYS A 8 -7.71 -9.67 -13.14
N SER A 9 -6.82 -8.96 -13.82
CA SER A 9 -5.61 -9.53 -14.41
C SER A 9 -4.68 -10.14 -13.35
N ILE A 10 -4.53 -9.52 -12.18
CA ILE A 10 -3.72 -10.05 -11.07
C ILE A 10 -4.34 -11.36 -10.56
N GLN A 11 -5.65 -11.37 -10.30
CA GLN A 11 -6.35 -12.57 -9.85
C GLN A 11 -6.26 -13.71 -10.88
N ASP A 12 -6.34 -13.39 -12.19
CA ASP A 12 -6.18 -14.37 -13.27
C ASP A 12 -4.77 -14.99 -13.30
N ILE A 13 -3.73 -14.24 -12.92
CA ILE A 13 -2.38 -14.78 -12.74
C ILE A 13 -2.32 -15.68 -11.51
N MET A 14 -2.88 -15.23 -10.38
CA MET A 14 -2.89 -16.00 -9.13
C MET A 14 -3.64 -17.34 -9.26
N ARG A 15 -4.68 -17.42 -10.09
CA ARG A 15 -5.42 -18.68 -10.39
C ARG A 15 -4.55 -19.78 -11.00
N LYS A 16 -3.40 -19.43 -11.57
CA LYS A 16 -2.45 -20.40 -12.15
C LYS A 16 -1.46 -20.94 -11.12
N ASP A 17 -1.39 -20.33 -9.94
CA ASP A 17 -0.47 -20.72 -8.89
C ASP A 17 -1.10 -21.80 -8.00
N VAL A 18 -0.42 -22.95 -7.89
CA VAL A 18 -0.89 -24.10 -7.10
C VAL A 18 -0.96 -23.83 -5.60
N GLY A 19 -0.30 -22.77 -5.14
CA GLY A 19 -0.28 -22.38 -3.74
C GLY A 19 -1.49 -21.59 -3.27
N VAL A 20 -2.25 -20.99 -4.20
CA VAL A 20 -3.36 -20.10 -3.87
C VAL A 20 -4.70 -20.76 -4.18
N ASP A 21 -5.36 -21.23 -3.12
CA ASP A 21 -6.67 -21.86 -3.18
C ASP A 21 -7.79 -20.90 -2.75
N GLY A 22 -8.83 -20.82 -3.57
CA GLY A 22 -9.99 -19.97 -3.32
C GLY A 22 -9.74 -18.45 -3.42
N ASP A 23 -10.83 -17.69 -3.39
CA ASP A 23 -10.78 -16.22 -3.53
C ASP A 23 -10.26 -15.53 -2.27
N ALA A 24 -10.47 -16.10 -1.09
CA ALA A 24 -9.97 -15.53 0.16
C ALA A 24 -8.43 -15.43 0.18
N GLN A 25 -7.72 -16.48 -0.23
CA GLN A 25 -6.25 -16.44 -0.30
C GLN A 25 -5.77 -15.48 -1.40
N ARG A 26 -6.43 -15.44 -2.56
CA ARG A 26 -6.11 -14.46 -3.62
C ARG A 26 -6.27 -13.02 -3.13
N ILE A 27 -7.36 -12.72 -2.43
CA ILE A 27 -7.60 -11.40 -1.85
C ILE A 27 -6.54 -11.11 -0.80
N GLY A 28 -6.22 -12.05 0.09
CA GLY A 28 -5.12 -11.90 1.05
C GLY A 28 -3.77 -11.57 0.40
N GLN A 29 -3.43 -12.25 -0.70
CA GLN A 29 -2.19 -11.95 -1.46
C GLN A 29 -2.21 -10.53 -2.03
N LEU A 30 -3.34 -10.15 -2.61
CA LEU A 30 -3.49 -8.82 -3.18
C LEU A 30 -3.41 -7.71 -2.12
N VAL A 31 -3.99 -7.94 -0.94
CA VAL A 31 -4.03 -6.94 0.14
C VAL A 31 -2.62 -6.58 0.61
N TRP A 32 -1.74 -7.55 0.90
CA TRP A 32 -0.40 -7.23 1.41
C TRP A 32 0.48 -6.58 0.32
N LEU A 33 0.34 -7.00 -0.94
CA LEU A 33 1.04 -6.41 -2.08
C LEU A 33 0.63 -4.94 -2.30
N LEU A 34 -0.69 -4.69 -2.33
CA LEU A 34 -1.23 -3.34 -2.47
C LEU A 34 -0.81 -2.47 -1.29
N PHE A 35 -0.84 -3.01 -0.07
CA PHE A 35 -0.40 -2.29 1.12
C PHE A 35 1.04 -1.81 0.98
N LEU A 36 1.99 -2.68 0.62
CA LEU A 36 3.39 -2.29 0.46
C LEU A 36 3.60 -1.25 -0.64
N LYS A 37 2.95 -1.43 -1.80
CA LYS A 37 3.03 -0.47 -2.90
C LYS A 37 2.52 0.93 -2.48
N ILE A 38 1.37 0.96 -1.83
CA ILE A 38 0.72 2.21 -1.42
C ILE A 38 1.50 2.88 -0.30
N PHE A 39 1.98 2.08 0.66
CA PHE A 39 2.80 2.58 1.74
C PHE A 39 4.07 3.25 1.17
N ASP A 40 4.80 2.58 0.28
CA ASP A 40 6.00 3.14 -0.35
C ASP A 40 5.73 4.43 -1.15
N ASP A 41 4.60 4.50 -1.87
CA ASP A 41 4.16 5.74 -2.54
C ASP A 41 3.89 6.88 -1.53
N ARG A 42 3.37 6.58 -0.34
CA ARG A 42 3.19 7.56 0.74
C ARG A 42 4.51 7.94 1.39
N GLU A 43 5.43 7.00 1.56
CA GLU A 43 6.77 7.28 2.08
C GLU A 43 7.50 8.26 1.18
N LEU A 44 7.44 8.10 -0.14
CA LEU A 44 8.00 9.08 -1.09
C LEU A 44 7.43 10.48 -0.87
N GLU A 45 6.12 10.62 -0.63
CA GLU A 45 5.52 11.92 -0.34
C GLU A 45 6.00 12.48 1.01
N TRP A 46 6.11 11.64 2.05
CA TRP A 46 6.56 12.07 3.37
C TRP A 46 8.04 12.45 3.41
N GLU A 47 8.91 11.66 2.77
CA GLU A 47 10.33 11.96 2.57
C GLU A 47 10.56 13.32 1.87
N LEU A 48 9.61 13.75 1.02
CA LEU A 48 9.67 15.04 0.33
C LEU A 48 9.10 16.20 1.16
N MET A 49 8.19 15.93 2.09
CA MET A 49 7.46 16.94 2.85
C MET A 49 8.01 17.17 4.27
N ASP A 50 8.72 16.19 4.81
CA ASP A 50 9.31 16.21 6.14
C ASP A 50 10.75 15.67 6.09
N ASP A 51 11.72 16.58 6.23
CA ASP A 51 13.16 16.26 6.20
C ASP A 51 13.59 15.33 7.35
N ASN A 52 12.76 15.17 8.39
CA ASN A 52 13.03 14.28 9.53
C ASN A 52 12.31 12.93 9.41
N TYR A 53 11.57 12.70 8.33
CA TYR A 53 10.87 11.44 8.13
C TYR A 53 11.87 10.27 8.09
N ARG A 54 11.53 9.20 8.82
CA ARG A 54 12.25 7.93 8.77
C ARG A 54 11.25 6.81 8.54
N SER A 55 11.53 6.00 7.52
CA SER A 55 10.73 4.82 7.24
C SER A 55 10.77 3.86 8.43
N PRO A 56 9.63 3.28 8.83
CA PRO A 56 9.64 2.16 9.76
C PRO A 56 10.04 0.84 9.07
N ILE A 57 10.06 0.79 7.73
CA ILE A 57 10.37 -0.40 6.94
C ILE A 57 11.87 -0.41 6.59
N PRO A 58 12.59 -1.52 6.83
CA PRO A 58 13.98 -1.66 6.41
C PRO A 58 14.17 -1.44 4.91
N ASP A 59 15.29 -0.83 4.52
CA ASP A 59 15.54 -0.43 3.13
C ASP A 59 15.40 -1.57 2.11
N SER A 60 15.81 -2.79 2.46
CA SER A 60 15.67 -4.00 1.64
C SER A 60 14.23 -4.43 1.43
N CYS A 61 13.33 -4.09 2.35
CA CYS A 61 11.92 -4.50 2.34
C CYS A 61 10.99 -3.44 1.71
N ARG A 62 11.50 -2.23 1.44
CA ARG A 62 10.73 -1.19 0.75
C ARG A 62 10.44 -1.60 -0.68
N TRP A 63 9.20 -1.36 -1.13
CA TRP A 63 8.72 -1.79 -2.45
C TRP A 63 9.64 -1.34 -3.60
N ARG A 64 10.08 -0.07 -3.57
CA ARG A 64 11.01 0.48 -4.57
C ARG A 64 12.33 -0.29 -4.72
N THR A 65 12.74 -1.05 -3.71
CA THR A 65 14.03 -1.75 -3.68
C THR A 65 13.96 -3.12 -4.37
N TRP A 66 12.91 -3.90 -4.12
CA TRP A 66 12.84 -5.31 -4.56
C TRP A 66 11.77 -5.58 -5.63
N ALA A 67 10.74 -4.73 -5.70
CA ALA A 67 9.55 -4.95 -6.52
C ALA A 67 9.46 -4.04 -7.75
N ALA A 68 9.96 -2.79 -7.66
CA ALA A 68 9.71 -1.77 -8.68
C ALA A 68 10.40 -1.99 -10.04
N ASP A 69 11.53 -2.73 -10.06
CA ASP A 69 12.20 -3.12 -11.30
C ASP A 69 11.45 -4.29 -11.96
N PRO A 70 10.92 -4.13 -13.20
CA PRO A 70 10.21 -5.20 -13.90
C PRO A 70 11.09 -6.42 -14.21
N GLU A 71 12.41 -6.24 -14.30
CA GLU A 71 13.40 -7.30 -14.52
C GLU A 71 14.11 -7.73 -13.22
N GLY A 72 13.60 -7.29 -12.08
CA GLY A 72 14.13 -7.64 -10.77
C GLY A 72 13.96 -9.12 -10.40
N MET A 73 14.31 -9.44 -9.15
CA MET A 73 14.32 -10.80 -8.59
C MET A 73 13.08 -11.64 -8.98
N THR A 74 13.27 -12.87 -9.46
CA THR A 74 12.16 -13.76 -9.87
C THR A 74 12.48 -15.22 -9.52
N GLY A 75 11.53 -16.12 -9.74
CA GLY A 75 11.68 -17.55 -9.45
C GLY A 75 11.95 -17.82 -7.98
N ASP A 76 12.73 -18.86 -7.68
CA ASP A 76 12.98 -19.30 -6.30
C ASP A 76 13.59 -18.20 -5.44
N ALA A 77 14.52 -17.40 -6.01
CA ALA A 77 15.12 -16.27 -5.30
C ALA A 77 14.07 -15.27 -4.77
N LEU A 78 13.05 -14.95 -5.56
CA LEU A 78 11.97 -14.04 -5.13
C LEU A 78 11.10 -14.66 -4.05
N LYS A 79 10.78 -15.95 -4.22
CA LYS A 79 9.96 -16.68 -3.27
C LYS A 79 10.67 -16.77 -1.91
N ASP A 80 11.94 -17.15 -1.91
CA ASP A 80 12.75 -17.29 -0.71
C ASP A 80 12.97 -15.93 -0.03
N PHE A 81 13.20 -14.86 -0.81
CA PHE A 81 13.23 -13.51 -0.25
C PHE A 81 11.92 -13.14 0.44
N ILE A 82 10.77 -13.45 -0.14
CA ILE A 82 9.48 -13.10 0.45
C ILE A 82 9.23 -13.90 1.73
N ASP A 83 9.45 -15.21 1.70
CA ASP A 83 9.15 -16.12 2.80
C ASP A 83 10.16 -16.00 3.96
N ASP A 84 11.45 -15.92 3.65
CA ASP A 84 12.53 -16.01 4.65
C ASP A 84 13.06 -14.64 5.08
N ASN A 85 12.72 -13.57 4.36
CA ASN A 85 13.25 -12.24 4.64
C ASN A 85 12.14 -11.18 4.82
N LEU A 86 11.33 -10.93 3.78
CA LEU A 86 10.34 -9.86 3.79
C LEU A 86 9.30 -10.04 4.91
N PHE A 87 8.61 -11.18 4.94
CA PHE A 87 7.56 -11.42 5.95
C PHE A 87 8.13 -11.42 7.38
N PRO A 88 9.21 -12.17 7.70
CA PRO A 88 9.80 -12.15 9.03
C PRO A 88 10.23 -10.75 9.51
N GLN A 89 10.84 -9.92 8.64
CA GLN A 89 11.22 -8.57 9.02
C GLN A 89 10.01 -7.67 9.31
N LEU A 90 8.95 -7.77 8.50
CA LEU A 90 7.74 -6.95 8.69
C LEU A 90 6.90 -7.40 9.89
N GLN A 91 6.89 -8.70 10.19
CA GLN A 91 6.25 -9.25 11.39
C GLN A 91 7.00 -8.87 12.68
N ASN A 92 8.33 -8.71 12.61
CA ASN A 92 9.18 -8.35 13.75
C ASN A 92 9.63 -6.88 13.77
N LEU A 93 8.87 -5.98 13.13
CA LEU A 93 9.25 -4.58 12.92
C LEU A 93 9.53 -3.76 14.19
N HIS A 94 9.05 -4.21 15.35
CA HIS A 94 9.27 -3.58 16.65
C HIS A 94 10.76 -3.52 17.06
N GLU A 95 11.60 -4.39 16.47
CA GLU A 95 13.05 -4.31 16.62
C GLU A 95 13.66 -3.08 15.93
N TYR A 96 12.94 -2.50 14.96
CA TYR A 96 13.43 -1.42 14.09
C TYR A 96 12.77 -0.06 14.37
N SER A 97 11.50 -0.03 14.82
CA SER A 97 10.77 1.21 15.08
C SER A 97 9.58 1.04 16.03
N ASN A 98 9.39 2.02 16.92
CA ASN A 98 8.23 2.13 17.82
C ASN A 98 7.24 3.22 17.39
N THR A 99 7.27 3.63 16.12
CA THR A 99 6.31 4.62 15.61
C THR A 99 4.91 4.02 15.44
N PRO A 100 3.85 4.84 15.49
CA PRO A 100 2.50 4.36 15.16
C PRO A 100 2.40 3.71 13.77
N SER A 101 3.18 4.19 12.79
CA SER A 101 3.27 3.58 11.47
C SER A 101 3.89 2.19 11.49
N ALA A 102 4.91 1.96 12.33
CA ALA A 102 5.51 0.64 12.49
C ALA A 102 4.51 -0.37 13.06
N TYR A 103 3.69 0.06 14.03
CA TYR A 103 2.61 -0.77 14.57
C TYR A 103 1.61 -1.17 13.49
N VAL A 104 1.19 -0.23 12.63
CA VAL A 104 0.25 -0.53 11.53
C VAL A 104 0.84 -1.54 10.55
N VAL A 105 2.10 -1.35 10.12
CA VAL A 105 2.77 -2.29 9.21
C VAL A 105 2.82 -3.68 9.85
N ARG A 106 3.25 -3.78 11.10
CA ARG A 106 3.29 -5.07 11.81
C ARG A 106 1.93 -5.73 11.88
N SER A 107 0.89 -5.01 12.30
CA SER A 107 -0.47 -5.57 12.43
C SER A 107 -1.06 -6.04 11.10
N VAL A 108 -0.65 -5.45 9.97
CA VAL A 108 -1.05 -5.95 8.64
C VAL A 108 -0.36 -7.28 8.32
N PHE A 109 0.88 -7.47 8.76
CA PHE A 109 1.68 -8.66 8.45
C PHE A 109 1.61 -9.78 9.49
N GLU A 110 1.14 -9.51 10.71
CA GLU A 110 1.08 -10.45 11.84
C GLU A 110 0.41 -11.78 11.47
N ASP A 111 -0.75 -11.72 10.79
CA ASP A 111 -1.50 -12.88 10.31
C ASP A 111 -1.46 -13.03 8.78
N ALA A 112 -0.59 -12.28 8.10
CA ALA A 112 -0.41 -12.42 6.66
C ALA A 112 0.54 -13.57 6.35
N TYR A 113 0.22 -14.31 5.30
CA TYR A 113 1.08 -15.38 4.78
C TYR A 113 1.22 -15.23 3.26
N ASN A 114 2.40 -15.53 2.73
CA ASN A 114 2.57 -15.72 1.29
C ASN A 114 2.10 -17.14 0.91
N TYR A 115 1.03 -17.20 0.11
CA TYR A 115 0.49 -18.47 -0.38
C TYR A 115 1.07 -18.85 -1.75
N MET A 116 1.54 -17.88 -2.54
CA MET A 116 2.05 -18.15 -3.89
C MET A 116 3.33 -19.00 -3.83
N LYS A 117 3.36 -20.09 -4.60
CA LYS A 117 4.52 -20.99 -4.67
C LYS A 117 5.40 -20.72 -5.89
N SER A 118 4.88 -20.11 -6.95
CA SER A 118 5.67 -19.77 -8.13
C SER A 118 6.19 -18.34 -8.04
N GLY A 119 7.49 -18.19 -7.79
CA GLY A 119 8.14 -16.87 -7.85
C GLY A 119 8.03 -16.20 -9.23
N GLN A 120 7.88 -16.98 -10.32
CA GLN A 120 7.65 -16.42 -11.66
C GLN A 120 6.25 -15.81 -11.80
N LEU A 121 5.21 -16.47 -11.27
CA LEU A 121 3.86 -15.91 -11.25
C LEU A 121 3.79 -14.71 -10.28
N LEU A 122 4.48 -14.79 -9.15
CA LEU A 122 4.57 -13.71 -8.17
C LEU A 122 5.21 -12.46 -8.79
N ARG A 123 6.29 -12.60 -9.56
CA ARG A 123 6.88 -11.50 -10.33
C ARG A 123 5.90 -10.89 -11.33
N GLN A 124 5.11 -11.70 -12.05
CA GLN A 124 4.07 -11.17 -12.95
C GLN A 124 3.00 -10.37 -12.19
N VAL A 125 2.57 -10.86 -11.03
CA VAL A 125 1.63 -10.14 -10.15
C VAL A 125 2.23 -8.81 -9.69
N ILE A 126 3.47 -8.81 -9.20
CA ILE A 126 4.17 -7.61 -8.73
C ILE A 126 4.27 -6.57 -9.85
N ASN A 127 4.64 -6.99 -11.05
CA ASN A 127 4.74 -6.09 -12.20
C ASN A 127 3.37 -5.47 -12.53
N LYS A 128 2.27 -6.25 -12.42
CA LYS A 128 0.92 -5.71 -12.61
C LYS A 128 0.51 -4.72 -11.53
N VAL A 129 0.90 -4.94 -10.26
CA VAL A 129 0.69 -3.97 -9.19
C VAL A 129 1.49 -2.70 -9.45
N GLN A 130 2.76 -2.81 -9.83
CA GLN A 130 3.63 -1.68 -10.15
C GLN A 130 3.11 -0.84 -11.33
N GLU A 131 2.64 -1.50 -12.39
CA GLU A 131 2.06 -0.85 -13.58
C GLU A 131 0.71 -0.17 -13.29
N GLY A 132 -0.13 -0.83 -12.50
CA GLY A 132 -1.54 -0.50 -12.38
C GLY A 132 -1.94 0.30 -11.14
N VAL A 133 -1.01 0.59 -10.23
CA VAL A 133 -1.27 1.30 -8.97
C VAL A 133 -0.32 2.49 -8.83
N ASP A 134 -0.81 3.71 -9.07
CA ASP A 134 -0.08 4.95 -8.85
C ASP A 134 -0.86 5.88 -7.91
N PHE A 135 -0.61 5.72 -6.60
CA PHE A 135 -1.40 6.38 -5.57
C PHE A 135 -1.17 7.92 -5.49
N ASN A 136 -0.23 8.44 -6.29
CA ASN A 136 0.11 9.86 -6.34
C ASN A 136 -0.88 10.68 -7.19
N LYS A 137 -1.66 10.04 -8.07
CA LYS A 137 -2.67 10.73 -8.87
C LYS A 137 -3.96 10.90 -8.08
N ALA A 138 -4.42 12.14 -7.94
CA ALA A 138 -5.64 12.48 -7.21
C ALA A 138 -6.89 11.73 -7.74
N GLN A 139 -6.95 11.45 -9.04
CA GLN A 139 -8.03 10.69 -9.67
C GLN A 139 -8.04 9.22 -9.19
N GLU A 140 -6.86 8.61 -9.00
CA GLU A 140 -6.71 7.21 -8.57
C GLU A 140 -7.05 7.02 -7.08
N ARG A 141 -7.00 8.07 -6.25
CA ARG A 141 -7.40 7.99 -4.82
C ARG A 141 -8.89 7.69 -4.63
N HIS A 142 -9.75 8.28 -5.45
CA HIS A 142 -11.19 7.97 -5.44
C HIS A 142 -11.46 6.56 -5.96
N GLU A 143 -10.74 6.16 -7.00
CA GLU A 143 -10.84 4.80 -7.54
C GLU A 143 -10.38 3.75 -6.52
N PHE A 144 -9.40 4.07 -5.68
CA PHE A 144 -8.94 3.18 -4.61
C PHE A 144 -9.98 2.98 -3.49
N GLY A 145 -10.74 4.02 -3.14
CA GLY A 145 -11.85 3.86 -2.19
C GLY A 145 -12.87 2.83 -2.71
N ASN A 146 -13.26 2.95 -3.98
CA ASN A 146 -14.16 1.99 -4.63
C ASN A 146 -13.54 0.59 -4.73
N LEU A 147 -12.23 0.51 -4.97
CA LEU A 147 -11.47 -0.74 -4.99
C LEU A 147 -11.50 -1.45 -3.65
N TYR A 148 -11.25 -0.72 -2.57
CA TYR A 148 -11.26 -1.23 -1.21
C TYR A 148 -12.65 -1.78 -0.87
N GLU A 149 -13.72 -1.04 -1.20
CA GLU A 149 -15.08 -1.52 -1.01
C GLU A 149 -15.40 -2.76 -1.84
N GLN A 150 -14.89 -2.83 -3.07
CA GLN A 150 -15.05 -4.01 -3.91
C GLN A 150 -14.33 -5.22 -3.28
N LEU A 151 -13.08 -5.06 -2.84
CA LEU A 151 -12.31 -6.13 -2.20
C LEU A 151 -12.97 -6.62 -0.91
N LEU A 152 -13.53 -5.72 -0.10
CA LEU A 152 -14.29 -6.10 1.09
C LEU A 152 -15.54 -6.90 0.75
N ARG A 153 -16.30 -6.49 -0.27
CA ARG A 153 -17.48 -7.24 -0.74
C ARG A 153 -17.09 -8.61 -1.29
N ASP A 154 -16.02 -8.68 -2.07
CA ASP A 154 -15.52 -9.92 -2.65
C ASP A 154 -15.03 -10.87 -1.54
N LEU A 155 -14.38 -10.34 -0.50
CA LEU A 155 -13.93 -11.12 0.66
C LEU A 155 -15.13 -11.70 1.44
N GLN A 156 -16.18 -10.92 1.62
CA GLN A 156 -17.42 -11.36 2.26
C GLN A 156 -18.11 -12.48 1.48
N ASN A 157 -18.10 -12.38 0.15
CA ASN A 157 -18.66 -13.43 -0.71
C ASN A 157 -17.78 -14.68 -0.76
N ALA A 158 -16.46 -14.55 -0.55
CA ALA A 158 -15.49 -15.64 -0.62
C ALA A 158 -15.40 -16.47 0.67
N GLY A 159 -15.85 -15.93 1.82
CA GLY A 159 -15.83 -16.60 3.11
C GLY A 159 -17.17 -17.22 3.50
N ASN A 160 -17.13 -18.22 4.38
CA ASN A 160 -18.30 -18.76 5.10
C ASN A 160 -18.64 -17.96 6.37
N ALA A 161 -18.17 -16.72 6.46
CA ALA A 161 -18.25 -15.92 7.67
C ALA A 161 -19.47 -14.98 7.57
N GLY A 162 -20.49 -15.24 8.38
CA GLY A 162 -21.61 -14.33 8.64
C GLY A 162 -21.19 -13.04 9.36
N GLU A 163 -20.07 -12.45 8.95
CA GLU A 163 -19.56 -11.20 9.47
C GLU A 163 -20.36 -10.02 8.91
N PHE A 164 -20.98 -9.29 9.82
CA PHE A 164 -21.90 -8.20 9.48
C PHE A 164 -21.13 -6.99 8.94
N TYR A 165 -21.21 -6.78 7.62
CA TYR A 165 -20.86 -5.50 7.00
C TYR A 165 -21.87 -4.42 7.38
N THR A 166 -21.41 -3.22 7.70
CA THR A 166 -22.30 -2.06 7.73
C THR A 166 -22.16 -1.29 6.40
N PRO A 167 -23.23 -1.17 5.57
CA PRO A 167 -23.17 -0.42 4.32
C PRO A 167 -22.71 1.03 4.51
N ARG A 168 -21.85 1.53 3.61
CA ARG A 168 -21.32 2.92 3.69
C ARG A 168 -22.38 4.01 3.83
N PRO A 169 -23.52 3.97 3.14
CA PRO A 169 -24.58 4.97 3.35
C PRO A 169 -25.09 5.01 4.80
N VAL A 170 -25.09 3.87 5.50
CA VAL A 170 -25.52 3.77 6.91
C VAL A 170 -24.45 4.38 7.82
N THR A 171 -23.18 4.00 7.66
CA THR A 171 -22.09 4.58 8.46
C THR A 171 -21.97 6.09 8.24
N GLU A 172 -22.10 6.56 7.00
CA GLU A 172 -22.08 7.99 6.67
C GLU A 172 -23.26 8.73 7.28
N PHE A 173 -24.47 8.20 7.16
CA PHE A 173 -25.66 8.80 7.76
C PHE A 173 -25.51 8.93 9.28
N MET A 174 -25.14 7.84 9.96
CA MET A 174 -24.96 7.83 11.41
C MET A 174 -23.88 8.82 11.86
N VAL A 175 -22.72 8.83 11.20
CA VAL A 175 -21.65 9.80 11.51
C VAL A 175 -22.10 11.23 11.28
N ARG A 176 -22.86 11.50 10.22
CA ARG A 176 -23.42 12.84 9.95
C ARG A 176 -24.38 13.30 11.03
N MET A 177 -25.17 12.38 11.59
CA MET A 177 -26.11 12.67 12.68
C MET A 177 -25.40 12.89 14.02
N VAL A 178 -24.35 12.11 14.30
CA VAL A 178 -23.51 12.28 15.51
C VAL A 178 -22.67 13.56 15.42
N ASP A 179 -22.24 13.93 14.22
CA ASP A 179 -21.46 15.13 13.91
C ASP A 179 -20.20 15.33 14.79
N PRO A 180 -19.27 14.34 14.81
CA PRO A 180 -18.11 14.40 15.68
C PRO A 180 -17.18 15.58 15.33
N LYS A 181 -16.69 16.28 16.35
CA LYS A 181 -15.89 17.51 16.25
C LYS A 181 -14.39 17.26 16.30
N LEU A 182 -13.59 18.25 15.89
CA LEU A 182 -12.14 18.22 16.13
C LEU A 182 -11.85 18.21 17.63
N GLY A 183 -10.83 17.45 18.04
CA GLY A 183 -10.45 17.28 19.45
C GLY A 183 -11.24 16.18 20.17
N GLU A 184 -12.41 15.79 19.68
CA GLU A 184 -13.19 14.68 20.26
C GLU A 184 -12.59 13.31 19.90
N LYS A 185 -12.64 12.40 20.87
CA LYS A 185 -12.25 10.99 20.71
C LYS A 185 -13.45 10.20 20.16
N VAL A 186 -13.19 9.35 19.17
CA VAL A 186 -14.18 8.44 18.58
C VAL A 186 -13.68 7.02 18.82
N MET A 187 -14.56 6.15 19.29
CA MET A 187 -14.28 4.74 19.54
C MET A 187 -15.38 3.88 18.93
N ASP A 188 -14.99 2.81 18.26
CA ASP A 188 -15.89 1.77 17.77
C ASP A 188 -15.36 0.42 18.27
N PRO A 189 -16.01 -0.19 19.30
CA PRO A 189 -15.53 -1.43 19.91
C PRO A 189 -15.72 -2.67 19.02
N ALA A 190 -16.47 -2.54 17.92
CA ALA A 190 -16.75 -3.63 16.97
C ALA A 190 -16.50 -3.14 15.53
N CYS A 191 -15.37 -2.46 15.33
CA CYS A 191 -15.14 -1.65 14.14
C CYS A 191 -15.06 -2.43 12.82
N GLY A 192 -14.85 -3.75 12.86
CA GLY A 192 -14.74 -4.60 11.66
C GLY A 192 -13.76 -4.00 10.66
N THR A 193 -14.23 -3.71 9.45
CA THR A 193 -13.44 -3.08 8.37
C THR A 193 -13.18 -1.56 8.57
N GLY A 194 -13.49 -1.03 9.76
CA GLY A 194 -13.22 0.33 10.20
C GLY A 194 -14.24 1.38 9.76
N GLY A 195 -15.45 0.97 9.37
CA GLY A 195 -16.30 1.84 8.57
C GLY A 195 -16.82 3.11 9.23
N PHE A 196 -17.19 3.05 10.50
CA PHE A 196 -17.53 4.25 11.27
C PHE A 196 -16.33 5.15 11.50
N LEU A 197 -15.15 4.57 11.78
CA LEU A 197 -13.92 5.33 12.05
C LEU A 197 -13.46 6.10 10.81
N THR A 198 -13.44 5.44 9.64
CA THR A 198 -13.12 6.08 8.36
C THR A 198 -14.10 7.21 8.03
N CYS A 199 -15.41 6.97 8.18
CA CYS A 199 -16.42 8.01 7.95
C CYS A 199 -16.26 9.19 8.92
N ALA A 200 -15.93 8.93 10.20
CA ALA A 200 -15.70 9.98 11.18
C ALA A 200 -14.46 10.84 10.83
N ILE A 201 -13.39 10.23 10.32
CA ILE A 201 -12.20 10.94 9.84
C ILE A 201 -12.56 11.84 8.65
N GLU A 202 -13.27 11.31 7.64
CA GLU A 202 -13.66 12.07 6.45
C GLU A 202 -14.67 13.19 6.77
N HIS A 203 -15.61 12.95 7.68
CA HIS A 203 -16.52 13.97 8.19
C HIS A 203 -15.77 15.12 8.87
N LYS A 204 -14.78 14.80 9.72
CA LYS A 204 -13.95 15.83 10.36
C LYS A 204 -13.09 16.59 9.36
N ARG A 205 -12.49 15.89 8.40
CA ARG A 205 -11.69 16.49 7.31
C ARG A 205 -12.52 17.47 6.49
N SER A 206 -13.67 17.03 5.98
CA SER A 206 -14.51 17.86 5.10
C SER A 206 -15.07 19.12 5.78
N ARG A 207 -15.38 19.07 7.09
CA ARG A 207 -16.00 20.20 7.81
C ARG A 207 -15.02 21.15 8.47
N TYR A 208 -13.92 20.64 9.02
CA TYR A 208 -13.05 21.44 9.88
C TYR A 208 -11.67 21.71 9.28
N VAL A 209 -11.21 20.91 8.32
CA VAL A 209 -9.97 21.20 7.61
C VAL A 209 -10.29 22.21 6.50
N LYS A 210 -10.23 23.50 6.84
CA LYS A 210 -10.22 24.56 5.84
C LYS A 210 -8.94 24.40 5.01
N THR A 211 -9.08 23.89 3.79
CA THR A 211 -7.99 23.82 2.81
C THR A 211 -7.32 25.18 2.72
N ARG A 212 -6.12 25.34 3.31
CA ARG A 212 -5.17 26.36 2.86
C ARG A 212 -4.89 26.00 1.40
N ARG A 213 -5.64 26.64 0.50
CA ARG A 213 -5.42 26.80 -0.93
C ARG A 213 -4.37 25.84 -1.46
N ARG A 214 -4.82 24.72 -2.08
CA ARG A 214 -4.09 23.91 -3.09
C ARG A 214 -2.64 24.39 -3.24
N ARG A 215 -1.78 24.06 -2.27
CA ARG A 215 -0.34 24.24 -2.48
C ARG A 215 -0.06 23.31 -3.64
N THR A 216 0.40 23.89 -4.75
CA THR A 216 0.80 23.22 -5.99
C THR A 216 1.16 21.77 -5.71
N HIS A 217 0.35 20.85 -6.24
CA HIS A 217 0.45 19.42 -6.01
C HIS A 217 1.93 18.99 -6.03
N PRO A 218 2.43 18.23 -5.03
CA PRO A 218 3.80 17.70 -5.03
C PRO A 218 4.16 16.96 -6.32
N ALA A 219 3.15 16.41 -7.02
CA ALA A 219 3.28 15.84 -8.36
C ALA A 219 3.99 16.75 -9.38
N SER A 220 3.80 18.07 -9.28
CA SER A 220 4.48 19.05 -10.16
C SER A 220 5.95 19.28 -9.81
N GLN A 221 6.33 19.13 -8.54
CA GLN A 221 7.74 19.13 -8.11
C GLN A 221 8.40 17.77 -8.36
N TYR A 222 7.64 16.67 -8.23
CA TYR A 222 8.03 15.30 -8.56
C TYR A 222 8.37 15.14 -10.04
N LEU A 223 7.50 15.59 -10.96
CA LEU A 223 7.77 15.55 -12.40
C LEU A 223 9.02 16.39 -12.76
N ARG A 224 9.14 17.60 -12.19
CA ARG A 224 10.32 18.47 -12.40
C ARG A 224 11.62 17.88 -11.84
N ARG A 225 11.56 17.12 -10.73
CA ARG A 225 12.75 16.45 -10.16
C ARG A 225 13.10 15.18 -10.93
N ARG A 226 12.13 14.41 -11.43
CA ARG A 226 12.38 13.26 -12.33
C ARG A 226 13.01 13.68 -13.65
N GLU A 227 12.51 14.75 -14.29
CA GLU A 227 13.10 15.27 -15.54
C GLU A 227 14.54 15.75 -15.36
N LYS A 228 14.85 16.36 -14.21
CA LYS A 228 16.23 16.76 -13.86
C LYS A 228 17.15 15.59 -13.56
N ALA A 229 16.64 14.53 -12.92
CA ALA A 229 17.44 13.32 -12.65
C ALA A 229 17.73 12.52 -13.94
N ALA A 230 16.81 12.52 -14.90
CA ALA A 230 16.98 11.86 -16.19
C ALA A 230 17.91 12.61 -17.17
N THR A 231 18.27 13.87 -16.89
CA THR A 231 19.11 14.73 -17.75
C THR A 231 20.48 15.05 -17.14
N ALA A 232 20.80 14.48 -15.98
CA ALA A 232 22.13 14.63 -15.38
C ALA A 232 23.15 13.85 -16.23
N PRO A 233 24.24 14.50 -16.71
CA PRO A 233 25.30 13.78 -17.42
C PRO A 233 25.93 12.76 -16.47
N VAL A 234 26.08 11.53 -16.95
CA VAL A 234 26.85 10.49 -16.26
C VAL A 234 28.26 11.03 -16.08
N GLY A 235 28.62 11.36 -14.83
CA GLY A 235 29.96 11.85 -14.52
C GLY A 235 30.98 10.76 -14.82
N ASP A 236 31.92 11.06 -15.71
CA ASP A 236 33.10 10.26 -15.96
C ASP A 236 33.85 10.04 -14.63
N HIS A 237 33.81 8.81 -14.12
CA HIS A 237 34.73 8.38 -13.08
C HIS A 237 36.11 8.18 -13.73
N GLN A 238 36.87 9.27 -13.83
CA GLN A 238 38.31 9.16 -14.00
C GLN A 238 38.95 8.69 -12.69
N HIS A 239 39.58 7.53 -12.82
CA HIS A 239 40.46 6.89 -11.86
C HIS A 239 41.62 7.85 -11.51
N ASP A 240 41.78 8.20 -10.23
CA ASP A 240 42.98 8.88 -9.72
C ASP A 240 43.83 7.88 -8.94
N PRO A 241 44.95 7.39 -9.50
CA PRO A 241 45.85 6.49 -8.81
C PRO A 241 47.12 7.26 -8.38
N ALA A 242 47.07 8.00 -7.28
CA ALA A 242 48.30 8.39 -6.56
C ALA A 242 48.00 8.96 -5.17
N ARG A 243 48.12 8.13 -4.13
CA ARG A 243 48.58 8.58 -2.80
C ARG A 243 49.56 7.55 -2.25
N HIS A 244 50.84 7.85 -2.42
CA HIS A 244 51.92 7.46 -1.52
C HIS A 244 52.21 8.62 -0.58
#